data_AF-A0A929K7V9-F1
#
_entry.id   AF-A0A929K7V9-F1
#
_cell.length_a   1.000
_cell.length_b   1.000
_cell.length_c   1.000
_cell.angle_alpha   90.00
_cell.angle_beta   90.00
_cell.angle_gamma   90.00
#
_symmetry.space_group_name_H-M   'P 1'
#
loop_
_entity.id
_entity.type
_entity.pdbx_description
1 polymer ?
#
loop_
_entity_poly.entity_id
_entity_poly.type
_entity_poly.pdbx_seq_one_letter_code
_entity_poly.pdbx_strand_id
1 'polypeptide(L)'
;GLWLGLRKAQKAGGLMDKTTSIGTMIVYGMPSWWLGMLVIMFFAYTIKIFPSGGLNSVPPPTGFAYYIDLLHHMTLPVLTLVLIGFWGSAFLIRNIMLGILQEDYIMAARTRGIPERKVLYGHAMRTAAPPIVTMALLSLLASVGGNIIFEGIFSWPGLGNLYWIAIEQNDIPVLMGNLFITTALYIGGLVILDLIYGFL
;
A
#
# COMPACT_ATOMS: atom_id res chain seq x y z
N GLY A 1 3.71 -6.55 -4.80
CA GLY A 1 5.05 -5.95 -4.65
C GLY A 1 6.14 -6.98 -4.47
N LEU A 2 6.15 -7.70 -3.33
CA LEU A 2 7.26 -8.53 -2.87
C LEU A 2 7.80 -9.52 -3.90
N TRP A 3 6.95 -10.36 -4.46
CA TRP A 3 7.36 -11.34 -5.47
C TRP A 3 7.95 -10.71 -6.73
N LEU A 4 7.36 -9.61 -7.22
CA LEU A 4 7.85 -8.88 -8.39
C LEU A 4 9.20 -8.22 -8.09
N GLY A 5 9.33 -7.58 -6.91
CA GLY A 5 10.58 -6.95 -6.47
C GLY A 5 11.73 -7.95 -6.36
N LEU A 6 11.49 -9.12 -5.76
CA LEU A 6 12.46 -10.22 -5.69
C LEU A 6 12.90 -10.68 -7.08
N ARG A 7 11.95 -10.92 -8.00
CA ARG A 7 12.27 -11.35 -9.37
C ARG A 7 13.05 -10.30 -10.16
N LYS A 8 12.75 -9.01 -9.98
CA LYS A 8 13.50 -7.91 -10.60
C LYS A 8 14.93 -7.84 -10.07
N ALA A 9 15.13 -8.06 -8.76
CA ALA A 9 16.45 -8.05 -8.16
C ALA A 9 17.34 -9.21 -8.64
N GLN A 10 16.76 -10.40 -8.91
CA GLN A 10 17.50 -11.54 -9.46
C GLN A 10 18.09 -11.27 -10.85
N LYS A 11 17.38 -10.52 -11.70
CA LYS A 11 17.78 -10.18 -13.06
C LYS A 11 17.86 -8.67 -13.24
N ALA A 12 18.71 -8.05 -12.43
CA ALA A 12 18.98 -6.62 -12.46
C ALA A 12 19.32 -6.15 -13.88
N GLY A 13 18.66 -5.10 -14.36
CA GLY A 13 18.91 -4.55 -15.71
C GLY A 13 18.29 -5.35 -16.86
N GLY A 14 17.59 -6.46 -16.59
CA GLY A 14 16.82 -7.19 -17.59
C GLY A 14 15.62 -6.38 -18.12
N LEU A 15 15.03 -6.83 -19.23
CA LEU A 15 13.86 -6.16 -19.85
C LEU A 15 12.69 -5.99 -18.88
N MET A 16 12.42 -7.01 -18.05
CA MET A 16 11.36 -6.94 -17.04
C MET A 16 11.67 -5.87 -15.98
N ASP A 17 12.92 -5.70 -15.57
CA ASP A 17 13.32 -4.68 -14.59
C ASP A 17 13.16 -3.28 -15.18
N LYS A 18 13.65 -3.05 -16.41
CA LYS A 18 13.55 -1.76 -17.10
C LYS A 18 12.10 -1.34 -17.36
N THR A 19 11.30 -2.19 -17.99
CA THR A 19 9.90 -1.89 -18.35
C THR A 19 9.02 -1.64 -17.13
N THR A 20 9.10 -2.53 -16.13
CA THR A 20 8.32 -2.36 -14.90
C THR A 20 8.78 -1.17 -14.07
N SER A 21 10.06 -0.80 -14.09
CA SER A 21 10.55 0.37 -13.36
C SER A 21 10.06 1.67 -14.00
N ILE A 22 10.01 1.75 -15.33
CA ILE A 22 9.38 2.90 -16.02
C ILE A 22 7.90 3.00 -15.64
N GLY A 23 7.17 1.87 -15.69
CA GLY A 23 5.77 1.82 -15.27
C GLY A 23 5.58 2.26 -13.81
N THR A 24 6.46 1.80 -12.90
CA THR A 24 6.44 2.25 -11.50
C THR A 24 6.69 3.74 -11.39
N MET A 25 7.68 4.31 -12.08
CA MET A 25 8.00 5.74 -11.98
C MET A 25 6.82 6.61 -12.39
N ILE A 26 6.06 6.19 -13.40
CA ILE A 26 4.85 6.88 -13.84
C ILE A 26 3.77 6.78 -12.77
N VAL A 27 3.41 5.57 -12.32
CA VAL A 27 2.28 5.37 -11.39
C VAL A 27 2.59 5.87 -9.98
N TYR A 28 3.80 5.61 -9.48
CA TYR A 28 4.23 6.00 -8.13
C TYR A 28 4.63 7.47 -8.03
N GLY A 29 5.00 8.10 -9.16
CA GLY A 29 5.26 9.54 -9.21
C GLY A 29 3.99 10.40 -9.15
N MET A 30 2.82 9.79 -9.38
CA MET A 30 1.54 10.47 -9.34
C MET A 30 1.00 10.56 -7.91
N PRO A 31 0.43 11.70 -7.48
CA PRO A 31 -0.29 11.79 -6.23
C PRO A 31 -1.46 10.80 -6.20
N SER A 32 -1.70 10.15 -5.05
CA SER A 32 -2.73 9.10 -4.95
C SER A 32 -4.14 9.59 -5.22
N TRP A 33 -4.45 10.79 -4.75
CA TRP A 33 -5.71 11.47 -5.00
C TRP A 33 -5.91 11.76 -6.49
N TRP A 34 -4.85 12.13 -7.22
CA TRP A 34 -4.91 12.44 -8.65
C TRP A 34 -5.13 11.18 -9.49
N LEU A 35 -4.41 10.10 -9.16
CA LEU A 35 -4.66 8.80 -9.78
C LEU A 35 -6.09 8.33 -9.51
N GLY A 36 -6.61 8.56 -8.30
CA GLY A 36 -8.00 8.27 -7.94
C GLY A 36 -8.99 9.01 -8.83
N MET A 37 -8.79 10.31 -9.07
CA MET A 37 -9.62 11.09 -9.99
C MET A 37 -9.58 10.53 -11.42
N LEU A 38 -8.41 10.12 -11.93
CA LEU A 38 -8.29 9.51 -13.26
C LEU A 38 -9.04 8.18 -13.36
N VAL A 39 -8.89 7.33 -12.33
CA VAL A 39 -9.58 6.04 -12.25
C VAL A 39 -11.10 6.26 -12.23
N ILE A 40 -11.60 7.23 -11.47
CA ILE A 40 -13.02 7.62 -11.48
C ILE A 40 -13.44 8.11 -12.88
N MET A 41 -12.70 9.03 -13.49
CA MET A 41 -13.02 9.58 -14.81
C MET A 41 -13.13 8.49 -15.89
N PHE A 42 -12.22 7.52 -15.85
CA PHE A 42 -12.21 6.43 -16.81
C PHE A 42 -13.32 5.40 -16.51
N PHE A 43 -13.38 4.87 -15.29
CA PHE A 43 -14.26 3.73 -14.99
C PHE A 43 -15.70 4.13 -14.65
N ALA A 44 -15.90 5.27 -13.99
CA ALA A 44 -17.23 5.72 -13.57
C ALA A 44 -17.92 6.57 -14.65
N TYR A 45 -17.17 7.43 -15.36
CA TYR A 45 -17.78 8.35 -16.34
C TYR A 45 -17.66 7.88 -17.79
N THR A 46 -16.51 7.31 -18.18
CA THR A 46 -16.30 6.86 -19.56
C THR A 46 -16.93 5.49 -19.81
N ILE A 47 -16.53 4.47 -19.03
CA ILE A 47 -17.04 3.10 -19.21
C ILE A 47 -18.35 2.86 -18.42
N LYS A 48 -18.56 3.59 -17.32
CA LYS A 48 -19.77 3.53 -16.48
C LYS A 48 -20.04 2.15 -15.87
N ILE A 49 -18.97 1.47 -15.44
CA ILE A 49 -19.07 0.18 -14.76
C ILE A 49 -19.19 0.37 -13.26
N PHE A 50 -18.36 1.25 -12.69
CA PHE A 50 -18.22 1.42 -11.26
C PHE A 50 -18.79 2.77 -10.78
N PRO A 51 -19.25 2.85 -9.53
CA PRO A 51 -19.70 4.12 -8.95
C PRO A 51 -18.50 5.07 -8.75
N SER A 52 -18.75 6.38 -8.80
CA SER A 52 -17.72 7.38 -8.59
C SER A 52 -17.30 7.55 -7.12
N GLY A 53 -18.13 7.09 -6.17
CA GLY A 53 -17.88 7.22 -4.74
C GLY A 53 -19.08 6.84 -3.88
N GLY A 54 -18.93 6.99 -2.56
CA GLY A 54 -19.93 6.60 -1.55
C GLY A 54 -19.75 5.18 -1.02
N LEU A 55 -20.40 4.84 0.10
CA LEU A 55 -20.37 3.48 0.67
C LEU A 55 -21.24 2.50 -0.10
N ASN A 56 -22.44 2.94 -0.48
CA ASN A 56 -23.49 2.13 -1.09
C ASN A 56 -24.33 3.00 -2.02
N SER A 57 -25.06 2.35 -2.93
CA SER A 57 -26.09 2.94 -3.76
C SER A 57 -27.20 3.57 -2.90
N VAL A 58 -27.85 4.60 -3.42
CA VAL A 58 -28.98 5.26 -2.74
C VAL A 58 -30.26 4.97 -3.53
N PRO A 59 -31.28 4.30 -2.95
CA PRO A 59 -31.35 3.76 -1.59
C PRO A 59 -30.47 2.51 -1.38
N PRO A 60 -29.98 2.27 -0.14
CA PRO A 60 -29.09 1.14 0.15
C PRO A 60 -29.82 -0.19 -0.02
N PRO A 61 -29.24 -1.17 -0.74
CA PRO A 61 -29.82 -2.49 -0.87
C PRO A 61 -29.82 -3.24 0.48
N THR A 62 -30.79 -4.13 0.67
CA THR A 62 -30.94 -4.92 1.91
C THR A 62 -30.46 -6.36 1.74
N GLY A 63 -30.01 -6.99 2.83
CA GLY A 63 -29.59 -8.40 2.83
C GLY A 63 -28.25 -8.62 2.14
N PHE A 64 -28.09 -9.74 1.42
CA PHE A 64 -26.81 -10.09 0.77
C PHE A 64 -26.38 -9.08 -0.31
N ALA A 65 -27.33 -8.42 -0.96
CA ALA A 65 -27.07 -7.40 -1.97
C ALA A 65 -26.31 -6.18 -1.42
N TYR A 66 -26.46 -5.88 -0.12
CA TYR A 66 -25.69 -4.85 0.57
C TYR A 66 -24.18 -5.07 0.46
N TYR A 67 -23.71 -6.29 0.70
CA TYR A 67 -22.28 -6.60 0.67
C TYR A 67 -21.70 -6.57 -0.74
N ILE A 68 -22.49 -6.98 -1.74
CA ILE A 68 -22.07 -6.89 -3.15
C ILE A 68 -21.95 -5.43 -3.56
N ASP A 69 -22.93 -4.61 -3.20
CA ASP A 69 -22.93 -3.18 -3.50
C ASP A 69 -21.77 -2.46 -2.80
N LEU A 70 -21.52 -2.76 -1.52
CA LEU A 70 -20.36 -2.25 -0.80
C LEU A 70 -19.03 -2.63 -1.48
N LEU A 71 -18.85 -3.90 -1.86
CA LEU A 71 -17.66 -4.34 -2.58
C LEU A 71 -17.52 -3.63 -3.94
N HIS A 72 -18.64 -3.39 -4.63
CA HIS A 72 -18.68 -2.66 -5.88
C HIS A 72 -18.21 -1.21 -5.70
N HIS A 73 -18.62 -0.54 -4.62
CA HIS A 73 -18.18 0.82 -4.27
C HIS A 73 -16.73 0.87 -3.78
N MET A 74 -16.25 -0.18 -3.13
CA MET A 74 -14.85 -0.30 -2.69
C MET A 74 -13.86 -0.52 -3.83
N THR A 75 -14.30 -0.98 -5.00
CA THR A 75 -13.39 -1.39 -6.07
C THR A 75 -12.46 -0.28 -6.53
N LEU A 76 -12.96 0.92 -6.87
CA LEU A 76 -12.12 2.01 -7.36
C LEU A 76 -11.16 2.58 -6.30
N PRO A 77 -11.59 2.87 -5.05
CA PRO A 77 -10.67 3.27 -3.98
C PRO A 77 -9.57 2.22 -3.77
N VAL A 78 -9.95 0.95 -3.62
CA VAL A 78 -9.00 -0.14 -3.36
C VAL A 78 -8.07 -0.34 -4.56
N LEU A 79 -8.58 -0.31 -5.79
CA LEU A 79 -7.77 -0.44 -7.00
C LEU A 79 -6.73 0.67 -7.09
N THR A 80 -7.10 1.90 -6.75
CA THR A 80 -6.19 3.05 -6.75
C THR A 80 -5.06 2.85 -5.73
N LEU A 81 -5.39 2.47 -4.50
CA LEU A 81 -4.40 2.21 -3.45
C LEU A 81 -3.51 1.00 -3.77
N VAL A 82 -4.10 -0.07 -4.31
CA VAL A 82 -3.38 -1.28 -4.71
C VAL A 82 -2.42 -0.99 -5.85
N LEU A 83 -2.80 -0.20 -6.86
CA LEU A 83 -1.90 0.16 -7.95
C LEU A 83 -0.66 0.88 -7.41
N ILE A 84 -0.84 1.94 -6.63
CA ILE A 84 0.26 2.74 -6.09
C ILE A 84 1.13 1.90 -5.15
N GLY A 85 0.50 1.22 -4.19
CA GLY A 85 1.19 0.39 -3.21
C GLY A 85 1.93 -0.79 -3.85
N PHE A 86 1.35 -1.44 -4.86
CA PHE A 86 1.97 -2.56 -5.56
C PHE A 86 3.24 -2.13 -6.30
N TRP A 87 3.17 -1.06 -7.09
CA TRP A 87 4.29 -0.58 -7.88
C TRP A 87 5.39 0.02 -7.00
N GLY A 88 5.02 0.82 -5.99
CA GLY A 88 5.96 1.38 -5.02
C GLY A 88 6.69 0.31 -4.23
N SER A 89 5.96 -0.66 -3.66
CA SER A 89 6.56 -1.77 -2.90
C SER A 89 7.46 -2.64 -3.78
N ALA A 90 7.09 -2.94 -5.02
CA ALA A 90 7.93 -3.73 -5.93
C ALA A 90 9.27 -3.04 -6.22
N PHE A 91 9.27 -1.73 -6.43
CA PHE A 91 10.48 -0.95 -6.70
C PHE A 91 11.39 -0.84 -5.48
N LEU A 92 10.83 -0.55 -4.30
CA LEU A 92 11.60 -0.43 -3.07
C LEU A 92 12.20 -1.79 -2.65
N ILE A 93 11.42 -2.87 -2.72
CA ILE A 93 11.92 -4.23 -2.44
C ILE A 93 13.02 -4.63 -3.41
N ARG A 94 12.89 -4.28 -4.70
CA ARG A 94 13.94 -4.51 -5.70
C ARG A 94 15.23 -3.79 -5.33
N ASN A 95 15.17 -2.52 -4.89
CA ASN A 95 16.37 -1.77 -4.51
C ASN A 95 17.03 -2.31 -3.24
N ILE A 96 16.24 -2.66 -2.22
CA ILE A 96 16.75 -3.29 -0.99
C ILE A 96 17.47 -4.60 -1.32
N MET A 97 16.80 -5.47 -2.08
CA MET A 97 17.37 -6.77 -2.46
C MET A 97 18.62 -6.64 -3.31
N LEU A 98 18.68 -5.66 -4.21
CA LEU A 98 19.89 -5.44 -5.02
C LEU A 98 21.08 -4.98 -4.19
N GLY A 99 20.88 -4.11 -3.20
CA GLY A 99 21.93 -3.73 -2.26
C GLY A 99 22.46 -4.95 -1.50
N ILE A 100 21.56 -5.73 -0.92
CA ILE A 100 21.90 -6.94 -0.14
C ILE A 100 22.64 -7.98 -1.00
N LEU A 101 22.19 -8.21 -2.23
CA LEU A 101 22.83 -9.19 -3.13
C LEU A 101 24.26 -8.81 -3.56
N GLN A 102 24.69 -7.59 -3.30
CA GLN A 102 26.05 -7.09 -3.55
C GLN A 102 26.95 -7.16 -2.30
N GLU A 103 26.44 -7.60 -1.16
CA GLU A 103 27.22 -7.70 0.09
C GLU A 103 28.20 -8.89 0.09
N ASP A 104 29.35 -8.72 0.74
CA ASP A 104 30.45 -9.69 0.72
C ASP A 104 30.07 -11.07 1.28
N TYR A 105 29.19 -11.14 2.29
CA TYR A 105 28.74 -12.43 2.82
C TYR A 105 27.86 -13.20 1.84
N ILE A 106 27.12 -12.51 0.95
CA ILE A 106 26.38 -13.14 -0.13
C ILE A 106 27.36 -13.68 -1.17
N MET A 107 28.40 -12.92 -1.51
CA MET A 107 29.47 -13.40 -2.40
C MET A 107 30.18 -14.62 -1.79
N ALA A 108 30.51 -14.60 -0.50
CA ALA A 108 31.11 -15.72 0.20
C ALA A 108 30.18 -16.95 0.26
N ALA A 109 28.87 -16.76 0.40
CA ALA A 109 27.89 -17.84 0.33
C ALA A 109 27.86 -18.49 -1.07
N ARG A 110 27.94 -17.67 -2.13
CA ARG A 110 28.00 -18.16 -3.53
C ARG A 110 29.30 -18.90 -3.83
N THR A 111 30.45 -18.39 -3.39
CA THR A 111 31.74 -19.07 -3.63
C THR A 111 31.84 -20.42 -2.91
N ARG A 112 31.14 -20.59 -1.79
CA ARG A 112 30.97 -21.88 -1.09
C ARG A 112 30.05 -22.87 -1.81
N GLY A 113 29.48 -22.51 -2.96
CA GLY A 113 28.61 -23.39 -3.76
C GLY A 113 27.19 -23.54 -3.22
N ILE A 114 26.74 -22.66 -2.33
CA ILE A 114 25.36 -22.67 -1.84
C ILE A 114 24.42 -22.38 -3.03
N PRO A 115 23.36 -23.18 -3.25
CA PRO A 115 22.47 -22.98 -4.38
C PRO A 115 21.79 -21.60 -4.31
N GLU A 116 21.67 -20.92 -5.45
CA GLU A 116 21.16 -19.54 -5.55
C GLU A 116 19.80 -19.36 -4.86
N ARG A 117 18.92 -20.37 -4.91
CA ARG A 117 17.63 -20.35 -4.19
C ARG A 117 17.80 -20.22 -2.66
N LYS A 118 18.78 -20.91 -2.06
CA LYS A 118 19.09 -20.81 -0.61
C LYS A 118 19.79 -19.49 -0.27
N VAL A 119 20.60 -18.95 -1.18
CA VAL A 119 21.20 -17.61 -1.01
C VAL A 119 20.09 -16.56 -0.99
N LEU A 120 19.19 -16.59 -1.96
CA LEU A 120 18.09 -15.62 -2.09
C LEU A 120 17.08 -15.70 -0.93
N TYR A 121 16.46 -16.85 -0.70
CA TYR A 121 15.38 -16.96 0.29
C TYR A 121 15.90 -17.14 1.72
N GLY A 122 17.11 -17.68 1.89
CA GLY A 122 17.67 -17.98 3.20
C GLY A 122 18.55 -16.87 3.77
N HIS A 123 19.38 -16.23 2.94
CA HIS A 123 20.32 -15.19 3.40
C HIS A 123 19.77 -13.81 3.05
N ALA A 124 19.60 -13.51 1.76
CA ALA A 124 19.24 -12.17 1.32
C ALA A 124 17.85 -11.73 1.79
N MET A 125 16.83 -12.59 1.65
CA MET A 125 15.45 -12.25 2.06
C MET A 125 15.32 -12.12 3.58
N ARG A 126 16.14 -12.85 4.35
CA ARG A 126 16.17 -12.72 5.81
C ARG A 126 16.74 -11.37 6.22
N THR A 127 17.86 -10.95 5.63
CA THR A 127 18.42 -9.60 5.84
C THR A 127 17.48 -8.50 5.35
N ALA A 128 16.72 -8.75 4.28
CA ALA A 128 15.75 -7.80 3.74
C ALA A 128 14.43 -7.74 4.52
N ALA A 129 14.13 -8.72 5.39
CA ALA A 129 12.84 -8.83 6.04
C ALA A 129 12.50 -7.63 6.92
N PRO A 130 13.41 -7.12 7.79
CA PRO A 130 13.08 -6.00 8.66
C PRO A 130 12.54 -4.76 7.94
N PRO A 131 13.24 -4.16 6.93
CA PRO A 131 12.71 -2.98 6.23
C PRO A 131 11.41 -3.27 5.45
N ILE A 132 11.25 -4.49 4.93
CA ILE A 132 10.02 -4.88 4.21
C ILE A 132 8.83 -4.93 5.17
N VAL A 133 9.02 -5.48 6.37
CA VAL A 133 8.00 -5.55 7.41
C VAL A 133 7.64 -4.15 7.91
N THR A 134 8.62 -3.27 8.12
CA THR A 134 8.39 -1.85 8.45
C THR A 134 7.46 -1.21 7.45
N MET A 135 7.79 -1.34 6.16
CA MET A 135 7.04 -0.69 5.10
C MET A 135 5.62 -1.24 5.00
N ALA A 136 5.45 -2.56 5.13
CA ALA A 136 4.14 -3.20 5.10
C ALA A 136 3.26 -2.71 6.25
N LEU A 137 3.80 -2.65 7.46
CA LEU A 137 3.06 -2.19 8.62
C LEU A 137 2.74 -0.69 8.56
N LEU A 138 3.71 0.15 8.21
CA LEU A 138 3.48 1.59 8.04
C LEU A 138 2.44 1.87 6.95
N SER A 139 2.42 1.07 5.87
CA SER A 139 1.38 1.17 4.83
C SER A 139 0.00 0.80 5.37
N LEU A 140 -0.09 -0.23 6.22
CA LEU A 140 -1.34 -0.59 6.89
C LEU A 140 -1.81 0.51 7.85
N LEU A 141 -0.91 1.04 8.68
CA LEU A 141 -1.22 2.13 9.61
C LEU A 141 -1.67 3.39 8.86
N ALA A 142 -1.00 3.75 7.77
CA ALA A 142 -1.40 4.86 6.92
C ALA A 142 -2.77 4.64 6.27
N SER A 143 -3.10 3.39 5.89
CA SER A 143 -4.42 3.07 5.34
C SER A 143 -5.53 3.19 6.39
N VAL A 144 -5.25 2.87 7.65
CA VAL A 144 -6.24 2.95 8.75
C VAL A 144 -6.37 4.38 9.27
N GLY A 145 -5.27 5.12 9.37
CA GLY A 145 -5.24 6.52 9.85
C GLY A 145 -6.05 7.49 8.99
N GLY A 146 -6.43 7.07 7.78
CA GLY A 146 -7.27 7.81 6.87
C GLY A 146 -6.50 8.85 6.06
N ASN A 147 -7.01 9.15 4.87
CA ASN A 147 -6.42 10.13 3.98
C ASN A 147 -7.48 11.15 3.57
N ILE A 148 -7.41 12.34 4.17
CA ILE A 148 -8.41 13.42 4.05
C ILE A 148 -8.78 13.68 2.58
N ILE A 149 -7.78 13.90 1.73
CA ILE A 149 -8.00 14.25 0.32
C ILE A 149 -8.54 13.05 -0.47
N PHE A 150 -7.95 11.88 -0.26
CA PHE A 150 -8.33 10.67 -0.97
C PHE A 150 -9.77 10.24 -0.64
N GLU A 151 -10.13 10.27 0.64
CA GLU A 151 -11.48 9.95 1.11
C GLU A 151 -12.51 10.98 0.65
N GLY A 152 -12.15 12.26 0.60
CA GLY A 152 -13.01 13.30 0.02
C GLY A 152 -13.37 13.03 -1.43
N ILE A 153 -12.40 12.62 -2.25
CA ILE A 153 -12.60 12.35 -3.69
C ILE A 153 -13.54 11.16 -3.93
N PHE A 154 -13.37 10.09 -3.15
CA PHE A 154 -14.25 8.93 -3.24
C PHE A 154 -15.52 9.07 -2.39
N SER A 155 -15.73 10.21 -1.72
CA SER A 155 -16.82 10.40 -0.75
C SER A 155 -16.90 9.24 0.25
N TRP A 156 -15.74 8.75 0.68
CA TRP A 156 -15.60 7.59 1.54
C TRP A 156 -15.60 8.03 3.01
N PRO A 157 -16.49 7.51 3.86
CA PRO A 157 -16.56 7.90 5.26
C PRO A 157 -15.52 7.13 6.08
N GLY A 158 -14.27 7.60 6.02
CA GLY A 158 -13.18 7.13 6.88
C GLY A 158 -12.80 8.14 7.97
N LEU A 159 -11.72 7.82 8.69
CA LEU A 159 -11.18 8.68 9.75
C LEU A 159 -10.64 10.01 9.21
N GLY A 160 -10.16 10.04 7.96
CA GLY A 160 -9.71 11.27 7.32
C GLY A 160 -10.88 12.21 6.99
N ASN A 161 -11.97 11.66 6.47
CA ASN A 161 -13.19 12.41 6.18
C ASN A 161 -13.87 12.89 7.47
N LEU A 162 -13.93 12.05 8.52
CA LEU A 162 -14.45 12.45 9.83
C LEU A 162 -13.62 13.60 10.43
N TYR A 163 -12.29 13.54 10.31
CA TYR A 163 -11.42 14.62 10.74
C TYR A 163 -11.72 15.93 10.02
N TRP A 164 -11.93 15.88 8.70
CA TRP A 164 -12.30 17.05 7.89
C TRP A 164 -13.63 17.66 8.32
N ILE A 165 -14.67 16.83 8.46
CA ILE A 165 -16.01 17.27 8.90
C ILE A 165 -15.94 17.93 10.27
N ALA A 166 -15.18 17.35 11.22
CA ALA A 166 -15.02 17.92 12.55
C ALA A 166 -14.34 19.30 12.53
N ILE A 167 -13.36 19.52 11.62
CA ILE A 167 -12.75 20.84 11.42
C ILE A 167 -13.79 21.84 10.92
N GLU A 168 -14.54 21.50 9.87
CA GLU A 168 -15.54 22.41 9.28
C GLU A 168 -16.63 22.80 10.29
N GLN A 169 -17.05 21.84 11.13
CA GLN A 169 -18.09 22.05 12.14
C GLN A 169 -17.56 22.65 13.45
N ASN A 170 -16.23 22.88 13.56
CA ASN A 170 -15.56 23.27 14.81
C ASN A 170 -15.88 22.33 15.99
N ASP A 171 -16.08 21.03 15.70
CA ASP A 171 -16.33 20.00 16.70
C ASP A 171 -15.00 19.51 17.29
N ILE A 172 -14.47 20.31 18.24
CA ILE A 172 -13.20 20.01 18.92
C ILE A 172 -13.22 18.66 19.65
N PRO A 173 -14.30 18.26 20.37
CA PRO A 173 -14.38 16.93 20.97
C PRO A 173 -14.18 15.79 19.97
N VAL A 174 -14.86 15.80 18.82
CA VAL A 174 -14.72 14.75 17.79
C VAL A 174 -13.33 14.77 17.18
N LEU A 175 -12.78 15.97 16.91
CA LEU A 175 -11.43 16.12 16.38
C LEU A 175 -10.38 15.50 17.32
N MET A 176 -10.47 15.79 18.62
CA MET A 176 -9.57 15.24 19.64
C MET A 176 -9.75 13.72 19.79
N GLY A 177 -10.98 13.23 19.77
CA GLY A 177 -11.28 11.79 19.80
C GLY A 177 -10.69 11.05 18.59
N ASN A 178 -10.84 11.61 17.39
CA ASN A 178 -10.26 11.07 16.17
C ASN A 178 -8.73 11.00 16.25
N LEU A 179 -8.08 12.10 16.64
CA LEU A 179 -6.62 12.16 16.82
C LEU A 179 -6.13 11.16 17.86
N PHE A 180 -6.83 11.02 18.98
CA PHE A 180 -6.48 10.07 20.03
C PHE A 180 -6.52 8.62 19.49
N ILE A 181 -7.60 8.23 18.83
CA ILE A 181 -7.76 6.88 18.27
C ILE A 181 -6.70 6.60 17.19
N THR A 182 -6.50 7.52 16.24
CA THR A 182 -5.50 7.33 15.17
C THR A 182 -4.09 7.23 15.74
N THR A 183 -3.76 8.04 16.75
CA THR A 183 -2.45 8.01 17.43
C THR A 183 -2.27 6.70 18.22
N ALA A 184 -3.29 6.26 18.95
CA ALA A 184 -3.25 5.01 19.70
C ALA A 184 -3.05 3.80 18.78
N LEU A 185 -3.74 3.76 17.63
CA LEU A 185 -3.56 2.73 16.61
C LEU A 185 -2.15 2.77 16.01
N TYR A 186 -1.63 3.97 15.74
CA TYR A 186 -0.28 4.14 15.20
C TYR A 186 0.80 3.65 16.17
N ILE A 187 0.74 4.08 17.44
CA ILE A 187 1.68 3.64 18.48
C ILE A 187 1.52 2.13 18.74
N GLY A 188 0.29 1.62 18.83
CA GLY A 188 0.03 0.19 18.99
C GLY A 188 0.63 -0.65 17.85
N GLY A 189 0.53 -0.15 16.62
CA GLY A 189 1.20 -0.73 15.47
C GLY A 189 2.72 -0.75 15.62
N LEU A 190 3.35 0.37 15.99
CA LEU A 190 4.80 0.42 16.19
C LEU A 190 5.28 -0.54 17.28
N VAL A 191 4.53 -0.71 18.38
CA VAL A 191 4.85 -1.73 19.39
C VAL A 191 4.81 -3.13 18.77
N ILE A 192 3.81 -3.43 17.94
CA ILE A 192 3.75 -4.71 17.19
C ILE A 192 4.97 -4.86 16.27
N LEU A 193 5.42 -3.78 15.62
CA LEU A 193 6.61 -3.79 14.77
C LEU A 193 7.86 -4.21 15.55
N ASP A 194 8.07 -3.58 16.71
CA ASP A 194 9.22 -3.84 17.57
C ASP A 194 9.22 -5.28 18.08
N LEU A 195 8.04 -5.82 18.41
CA LEU A 195 7.88 -7.24 18.75
C LEU A 195 8.25 -8.14 17.57
N ILE A 196 7.81 -7.82 16.34
CA ILE A 196 8.15 -8.61 15.15
C ILE A 196 9.67 -8.59 14.90
N TYR A 197 10.35 -7.47 15.11
CA TYR A 197 11.82 -7.42 15.01
C TYR A 197 12.52 -8.35 15.99
N GLY A 198 11.97 -8.53 17.20
CA GLY A 198 12.50 -9.50 18.16
C GLY A 198 12.48 -10.95 17.66
N PHE A 199 11.66 -11.29 16.66
CA PHE A 199 11.54 -12.64 16.11
C PHE A 199 12.32 -12.88 14.80
N LEU A 200 12.77 -11.84 14.09
CA LEU A 200 13.44 -11.94 12.79
C LEU A 200 14.96 -12.18 12.93
#